data_AF-A0A0U0WA50-F1
#
_entry.id   AF-A0A0U0WA50-F1
#
_cell.length_a   1.000
_cell.length_b   1.000
_cell.length_c   1.000
_cell.angle_alpha   90.00
_cell.angle_beta   90.00
_cell.angle_gamma   90.00
#
_symmetry.space_group_name_H-M   'P 1'
#
loop_
_entity.id
_entity.type
_entity.pdbx_description
1 polymer ?
#
loop_
_entity_poly.entity_id
_entity_poly.type
_entity_poly.pdbx_seq_one_letter_code
_entity_poly.pdbx_strand_id
1 'polypeptide(L)'
;MLRLLVGHIRYRDSYGGTGDKDMETIHGPYWLYAVTPELFSPVSATDAETLIRTWAEYAAPLPDGRRDEMERELYPRIRNATSRYQLPDLRDTAEHDWGSSVGSVTGFFEFVLIDRSAGDVALVVASDD
;
A
#
# COMPACT_ATOMS: atom_id res chain seq x y z
N MET A 1 7.55 -10.33 11.07
CA MET A 1 6.42 -10.23 10.13
C MET A 1 6.81 -9.44 8.88
N LEU A 2 7.13 -8.14 8.98
CA LEU A 2 7.49 -7.30 7.82
C LEU A 2 8.60 -7.87 6.93
N ARG A 3 9.68 -8.41 7.52
CA ARG A 3 10.75 -9.10 6.77
C ARG A 3 10.27 -10.27 5.92
N LEU A 4 9.29 -11.03 6.41
CA LEU A 4 8.72 -12.16 5.65
C LEU A 4 7.79 -11.66 4.53
N LEU A 5 7.06 -10.58 4.78
CA LEU A 5 6.18 -9.96 3.78
C LEU A 5 6.99 -9.39 2.62
N VAL A 6 7.97 -8.53 2.90
CA VAL A 6 8.83 -7.88 1.87
C VAL A 6 9.63 -8.93 1.07
N GLY A 7 9.97 -10.06 1.69
CA GLY A 7 10.65 -11.16 1.01
C GLY A 7 9.73 -12.06 0.14
N HIS A 8 8.41 -11.92 0.24
CA HIS A 8 7.45 -12.80 -0.43
C HIS A 8 7.26 -12.40 -1.90
N ILE A 9 7.11 -13.36 -2.81
CA ILE A 9 6.99 -13.07 -4.25
C ILE A 9 5.79 -12.18 -4.58
N ARG A 10 4.64 -12.38 -3.93
CA ARG A 10 3.45 -11.53 -4.10
C ARG A 10 3.61 -10.09 -3.61
N TYR A 11 4.68 -9.78 -2.88
CA TYR A 11 5.00 -8.41 -2.52
C TYR A 11 5.56 -7.64 -3.71
N ARG A 12 6.07 -8.30 -4.75
CA ARG A 12 6.83 -7.65 -5.83
C ARG A 12 5.96 -7.16 -6.98
N ASP A 13 4.74 -6.73 -6.69
CA ASP A 13 3.82 -6.23 -7.71
C ASP A 13 4.25 -4.81 -8.12
N SER A 14 4.33 -4.53 -9.41
CA SER A 14 4.73 -3.21 -9.91
C SER A 14 3.58 -2.22 -9.98
N TYR A 15 2.33 -2.69 -9.95
CA TYR A 15 1.14 -1.85 -10.07
C TYR A 15 1.06 -0.95 -11.32
N GLY A 16 1.96 -1.12 -12.31
CA GLY A 16 2.04 -0.30 -13.53
C GLY A 16 2.14 -1.06 -14.86
N GLY A 17 2.02 -2.40 -14.88
CA GLY A 17 2.32 -3.19 -16.09
C GLY A 17 1.90 -4.67 -16.07
N THR A 18 2.18 -5.39 -17.17
CA THR A 18 1.57 -6.68 -17.58
C THR A 18 2.01 -7.95 -16.82
N GLY A 19 2.27 -7.88 -15.52
CA GLY A 19 2.57 -9.05 -14.69
C GLY A 19 4.03 -9.52 -14.71
N ASP A 20 4.24 -10.79 -14.33
CA ASP A 20 5.42 -11.52 -13.84
C ASP A 20 6.86 -11.00 -14.09
N LYS A 21 7.16 -10.29 -15.18
CA LYS A 21 8.52 -9.79 -15.47
C LYS A 21 8.96 -8.66 -14.54
N ASP A 22 8.02 -7.90 -14.02
CA ASP A 22 8.31 -6.78 -13.12
C ASP A 22 8.61 -7.26 -11.69
N MET A 23 8.24 -8.50 -11.36
CA MET A 23 8.35 -9.09 -10.02
C MET A 23 9.77 -9.51 -9.64
N GLU A 24 10.79 -9.12 -10.41
CA GLU A 24 12.19 -9.46 -10.13
C GLU A 24 12.90 -8.38 -9.31
N THR A 25 12.75 -7.12 -9.69
CA THR A 25 13.62 -6.02 -9.21
C THR A 25 12.87 -4.80 -8.68
N ILE A 26 11.55 -4.73 -8.83
CA ILE A 26 10.76 -3.57 -8.42
C ILE A 26 9.53 -3.94 -7.59
N HIS A 27 8.96 -2.91 -6.95
CA HIS A 27 7.73 -2.96 -6.18
C HIS A 27 7.05 -1.58 -6.21
N GLY A 28 5.86 -1.50 -6.79
CA GLY A 28 5.21 -0.22 -7.09
C GLY A 28 6.17 0.73 -7.83
N PRO A 29 6.31 1.99 -7.40
CA PRO A 29 7.22 2.95 -8.01
C PRO A 29 8.69 2.78 -7.59
N TYR A 30 9.02 1.79 -6.75
CA TYR A 30 10.33 1.69 -6.09
C TYR A 30 11.18 0.51 -6.56
N TRP A 31 12.50 0.68 -6.55
CA TRP A 31 13.44 -0.44 -6.63
C TRP A 31 13.28 -1.35 -5.41
N LEU A 32 13.06 -2.65 -5.62
CA LEU A 32 12.76 -3.63 -4.57
C LEU A 32 13.89 -3.70 -3.51
N TYR A 33 15.15 -3.54 -3.92
CA TYR A 33 16.29 -3.58 -2.99
C TYR A 33 16.27 -2.43 -1.96
N ALA A 34 15.60 -1.32 -2.28
CA ALA A 34 15.52 -0.15 -1.42
C ALA A 34 14.40 -0.27 -0.39
N VAL A 35 13.41 -1.14 -0.63
CA VAL A 35 12.28 -1.36 0.27
C VAL A 35 12.67 -2.34 1.37
N THR A 36 12.94 -1.82 2.57
CA THR A 36 13.32 -2.64 3.72
C THR A 36 12.26 -2.58 4.83
N PRO A 37 12.12 -3.63 5.64
CA PRO A 37 11.22 -3.64 6.79
C PRO A 37 11.40 -2.47 7.76
N GLU A 38 12.61 -1.91 7.85
CA GLU A 38 12.96 -0.83 8.76
C GLU A 38 12.44 0.54 8.31
N LEU A 39 12.05 0.70 7.04
CA LEU A 39 11.43 1.93 6.53
C LEU A 39 9.98 2.09 6.98
N PHE A 40 9.33 0.98 7.33
CA PHE A 40 7.93 0.97 7.75
C PHE A 40 7.75 1.60 9.12
N SER A 41 6.94 2.67 9.17
CA SER A 41 6.65 3.40 10.40
C SER A 41 5.28 3.02 10.95
N PRO A 42 5.12 2.87 12.29
CA PRO A 42 3.81 2.65 12.89
C PRO A 42 2.84 3.79 12.56
N VAL A 43 1.58 3.45 12.28
CA VAL A 43 0.53 4.43 12.00
C VAL A 43 -0.73 4.09 12.83
N SER A 44 -1.48 5.13 13.23
CA SER A 44 -2.75 4.91 13.91
C SER A 44 -3.82 4.44 12.93
N ALA A 45 -4.87 3.78 13.44
CA ALA A 45 -6.00 3.38 12.58
C ALA A 45 -6.70 4.61 11.98
N THR A 46 -6.86 5.67 12.79
CA THR A 46 -7.48 6.93 12.37
C THR A 46 -6.70 7.59 11.24
N ASP A 47 -5.37 7.69 11.37
CA ASP A 47 -4.53 8.35 10.36
C ASP A 47 -4.52 7.57 9.05
N ALA A 48 -4.38 6.23 9.12
CA ALA A 48 -4.42 5.37 7.94
C ALA A 48 -5.77 5.44 7.21
N GLU A 49 -6.89 5.35 7.97
CA GLU A 49 -8.24 5.46 7.40
C GLU A 49 -8.49 6.84 6.79
N THR A 50 -8.08 7.91 7.48
CA THR A 50 -8.23 9.30 6.99
C THR A 50 -7.45 9.50 5.70
N LEU A 51 -6.22 8.99 5.63
CA LEU A 51 -5.39 9.10 4.42
C LEU A 51 -6.05 8.41 3.23
N ILE A 52 -6.48 7.16 3.41
CA ILE A 52 -7.13 6.39 2.34
C ILE A 52 -8.45 7.02 1.90
N ARG A 53 -9.28 7.50 2.83
CA ARG A 53 -10.52 8.21 2.49
C ARG A 53 -10.25 9.48 1.68
N THR A 54 -9.28 10.27 2.14
CA THR A 54 -8.90 11.53 1.48
C THR A 54 -8.38 11.26 0.07
N TRP A 55 -7.55 10.23 -0.09
CA TRP A 55 -7.05 9.81 -1.40
C TRP A 55 -8.18 9.31 -2.32
N ALA A 56 -9.03 8.42 -1.83
CA ALA A 56 -10.08 7.79 -2.65
C ALA A 56 -11.14 8.79 -3.12
N GLU A 57 -11.32 9.90 -2.41
CA GLU A 57 -12.25 10.97 -2.76
C GLU A 57 -11.54 12.21 -3.34
N TYR A 58 -10.23 12.13 -3.61
CA TYR A 58 -9.41 13.27 -4.02
C TYR A 58 -9.95 13.95 -5.29
N ALA A 59 -10.24 13.15 -6.33
CA ALA A 59 -10.69 13.67 -7.62
C ALA A 59 -12.21 13.91 -7.66
N ALA A 60 -12.98 13.03 -7.03
CA ALA A 60 -14.44 13.09 -6.97
C ALA A 60 -14.97 12.20 -5.84
N PRO A 61 -16.20 12.45 -5.35
CA PRO A 61 -16.84 11.56 -4.38
C PRO A 61 -16.95 10.12 -4.91
N LEU A 62 -16.66 9.15 -4.04
CA LEU A 62 -16.84 7.73 -4.38
C LEU A 62 -18.33 7.42 -4.62
N PRO A 63 -18.66 6.69 -5.70
CA PRO A 63 -19.99 6.12 -5.87
C PRO A 63 -20.39 5.23 -4.69
N ASP A 64 -21.66 5.22 -4.31
CA ASP A 64 -22.16 4.51 -3.12
C ASP A 64 -21.72 3.05 -3.06
N GLY A 65 -21.79 2.31 -4.18
CA GLY A 65 -21.34 0.92 -4.23
C GLY A 65 -19.85 0.72 -3.90
N ARG A 66 -18.98 1.65 -4.34
CA ARG A 66 -17.54 1.62 -4.02
C ARG A 66 -17.29 2.01 -2.57
N ARG A 67 -18.03 2.99 -2.06
CA ARG A 67 -17.99 3.37 -0.65
C ARG A 67 -18.37 2.20 0.25
N ASP A 68 -19.46 1.50 -0.08
CA ASP A 68 -19.94 0.33 0.67
C ASP A 68 -18.93 -0.83 0.63
N GLU A 69 -18.25 -1.04 -0.50
CA GLU A 69 -17.14 -1.99 -0.60
C GLU A 69 -16.00 -1.63 0.36
N MET A 70 -15.59 -0.35 0.41
CA MET A 70 -14.52 0.07 1.33
C MET A 70 -14.93 -0.07 2.81
N GLU A 71 -16.18 0.27 3.16
CA GLU A 71 -16.74 0.10 4.52
C GLU A 71 -16.82 -1.36 4.95
N ARG A 72 -17.06 -2.27 4.01
CA ARG A 72 -17.17 -3.70 4.29
C ARG A 72 -15.81 -4.38 4.34
N GLU A 73 -14.93 -4.05 3.42
CA GLU A 73 -13.71 -4.82 3.16
C GLU A 73 -12.45 -4.15 3.70
N LEU A 74 -12.29 -2.84 3.53
CA LEU A 74 -11.01 -2.17 3.82
C LEU A 74 -10.95 -1.59 5.23
N TYR A 75 -11.88 -0.70 5.57
CA TYR A 75 -11.83 0.02 6.84
C TYR A 75 -11.94 -0.89 8.07
N PRO A 76 -12.71 -2.00 8.07
CA PRO A 76 -12.68 -2.96 9.17
C PRO A 76 -11.30 -3.59 9.36
N ARG A 77 -10.56 -3.91 8.29
CA ARG A 77 -9.19 -4.46 8.39
C ARG A 77 -8.23 -3.44 9.02
N ILE A 78 -8.34 -2.17 8.65
CA ILE A 78 -7.51 -1.09 9.25
C ILE A 78 -7.81 -0.94 10.75
N ARG A 79 -9.10 -0.91 11.11
CA ARG A 79 -9.55 -0.74 12.51
C ARG A 79 -9.20 -1.93 13.39
N ASN A 80 -9.40 -3.16 12.90
CA ASN A 80 -9.21 -4.38 13.68
C ASN A 80 -7.73 -4.80 13.81
N ALA A 81 -6.86 -4.32 12.91
CA ALA A 81 -5.44 -4.65 12.98
C ALA A 81 -4.86 -4.38 14.39
N THR A 82 -4.12 -5.33 14.91
CA THR A 82 -3.39 -5.17 16.17
C THR A 82 -2.14 -4.29 15.99
N SER A 83 -1.63 -4.18 14.77
CA SER A 83 -0.55 -3.27 14.38
C SER A 83 -0.72 -2.85 12.93
N ARG A 84 -0.36 -1.60 12.62
CA ARG A 84 -0.37 -1.03 11.27
C ARG A 84 0.97 -0.37 11.02
N TYR A 85 1.47 -0.50 9.81
CA TYR A 85 2.69 0.14 9.38
C TYR A 85 2.48 0.77 8.02
N GLN A 86 3.09 1.93 7.79
CA GLN A 86 3.06 2.65 6.52
C GLN A 86 4.46 2.69 5.92
N LEU A 87 4.56 2.44 4.62
CA LEU A 87 5.75 2.77 3.85
C LEU A 87 5.71 4.27 3.53
N PRO A 88 6.71 5.08 3.93
CA PRO A 88 6.77 6.48 3.52
C PRO A 88 6.99 6.59 2.01
N ASP A 89 6.77 7.78 1.45
CA ASP A 89 7.13 8.03 0.06
C ASP A 89 8.66 7.97 -0.09
N LEU A 90 9.14 7.05 -0.93
CA LEU A 90 10.56 6.83 -1.18
C LEU A 90 11.04 7.43 -2.51
N ARG A 91 10.19 8.12 -3.28
CA ARG A 91 10.50 8.53 -4.66
C ARG A 91 11.83 9.27 -4.80
N ASP A 92 12.12 10.18 -3.88
CA ASP A 92 13.36 10.96 -3.86
C ASP A 92 14.65 10.11 -3.82
N THR A 93 14.56 8.85 -3.39
CA THR A 93 15.73 7.99 -3.14
C THR A 93 15.67 6.60 -3.78
N ALA A 94 14.48 6.15 -4.16
CA ALA A 94 14.24 4.76 -4.55
C ALA A 94 13.38 4.61 -5.81
N GLU A 95 12.95 5.69 -6.45
CA GLU A 95 12.17 5.59 -7.69
C GLU A 95 12.97 4.88 -8.80
N HIS A 96 12.34 3.90 -9.47
CA HIS A 96 12.94 3.27 -10.66
C HIS A 96 12.61 4.06 -11.94
N ASP A 97 13.22 3.65 -13.05
CA ASP A 97 13.22 4.40 -14.32
C ASP A 97 11.81 4.73 -14.90
N TRP A 98 10.78 4.05 -14.41
CA TRP A 98 9.38 4.25 -14.80
C TRP A 98 8.42 4.37 -13.61
N GLY A 99 8.94 4.59 -12.39
CA GLY A 99 8.13 4.66 -11.17
C GLY A 99 7.17 5.85 -11.15
N SER A 100 7.42 6.87 -11.96
CA SER A 100 6.51 7.99 -12.19
C SER A 100 5.24 7.60 -12.98
N SER A 101 5.14 6.36 -13.47
CA SER A 101 3.92 5.83 -14.10
C SER A 101 2.97 5.18 -13.09
N VAL A 102 3.34 5.10 -11.81
CA VAL A 102 2.51 4.48 -10.77
C VAL A 102 2.29 5.51 -9.69
N GLY A 103 1.08 5.99 -9.49
CA GLY A 103 0.75 6.86 -8.36
C GLY A 103 1.32 8.29 -8.46
N SER A 104 1.46 8.85 -9.66
CA SER A 104 2.15 10.13 -9.88
C SER A 104 1.26 11.37 -9.76
N VAL A 105 -0.06 11.21 -9.91
CA VAL A 105 -1.01 12.32 -9.76
C VAL A 105 -1.44 12.46 -8.31
N THR A 106 -1.82 11.35 -7.67
CA THR A 106 -2.46 11.36 -6.34
C THR A 106 -1.65 10.65 -5.28
N GLY A 107 -0.59 9.95 -5.66
CA GLY A 107 0.38 9.32 -4.78
C GLY A 107 0.32 7.81 -4.80
N PHE A 108 1.34 7.19 -4.18
CA PHE A 108 1.40 5.77 -3.89
C PHE A 108 1.40 5.59 -2.37
N PHE A 109 0.38 4.93 -1.83
CA PHE A 109 0.23 4.68 -0.40
C PHE A 109 0.22 3.19 -0.12
N GLU A 110 1.07 2.77 0.80
CA GLU A 110 1.15 1.37 1.21
C GLU A 110 1.06 1.21 2.72
N PHE A 111 0.21 0.27 3.13
CA PHE A 111 0.06 -0.14 4.51
C PHE A 111 0.18 -1.66 4.69
N VAL A 112 0.85 -2.05 5.76
CA VAL A 112 0.85 -3.42 6.27
C VAL A 112 -0.02 -3.49 7.52
N LEU A 113 -1.10 -4.25 7.44
CA LEU A 113 -2.05 -4.47 8.52
C LEU A 113 -1.81 -5.86 9.11
N ILE A 114 -1.59 -5.93 10.42
CA ILE A 114 -1.37 -7.19 11.12
C ILE A 114 -2.44 -7.36 12.19
N ASP A 115 -3.32 -8.33 11.99
CA ASP A 115 -4.26 -8.78 13.02
C ASP A 115 -3.77 -10.09 13.64
N ARG A 116 -3.10 -9.98 14.79
CA ARG A 116 -2.61 -11.16 15.53
C ARG A 116 -3.74 -11.95 16.18
N SER A 117 -4.91 -11.35 16.40
CA SER A 117 -6.04 -12.06 16.99
C SER A 117 -6.72 -12.99 15.98
N ALA A 118 -6.81 -12.55 14.73
CA ALA A 118 -7.30 -13.35 13.61
C ALA A 118 -6.22 -14.20 12.92
N GLY A 119 -4.94 -13.92 13.18
CA GLY A 119 -3.82 -14.57 12.50
C GLY A 119 -3.64 -14.11 11.04
N ASP A 120 -4.02 -12.87 10.74
CA ASP A 120 -4.08 -12.32 9.38
C ASP A 120 -3.06 -11.21 9.15
N VAL A 121 -2.60 -11.10 7.90
CA VAL A 121 -1.74 -10.03 7.40
C VAL A 121 -2.27 -9.56 6.06
N ALA A 122 -2.61 -8.29 5.96
CA ALA A 122 -3.05 -7.65 4.73
C ALA A 122 -2.05 -6.58 4.27
N LEU A 123 -1.74 -6.58 2.99
CA LEU A 123 -1.08 -5.48 2.29
C LEU A 123 -2.17 -4.64 1.61
N VAL A 124 -2.21 -3.36 1.92
CA VAL A 124 -3.12 -2.40 1.29
C VAL A 124 -2.27 -1.45 0.47
N VAL A 125 -2.57 -1.35 -0.82
CA VAL A 125 -1.97 -0.40 -1.74
C VAL A 125 -3.07 0.48 -2.33
N ALA A 126 -2.84 1.78 -2.34
CA ALA A 126 -3.66 2.78 -3.01
C ALA A 126 -2.76 3.60 -3.94
N SER A 127 -3.09 3.59 -5.22
CA SER A 127 -2.32 4.24 -6.28
C SER A 127 -3.26 4.63 -7.42
N ASP A 128 -2.97 5.74 -8.07
CA ASP A 128 -3.48 6.08 -9.41
C ASP A 128 -2.64 5.45 -10.53
N ASP A 129 -3.21 5.40 -11.73
CA ASP A 129 -2.65 4.84 -12.98
C ASP A 129 -1.97 5.88 -13.88
#